data_AF-A0A1Q6ZA30-F1
#
_entry.id   AF-A0A1Q6ZA30-F1
#
_cell.length_a   1.000
_cell.length_b   1.000
_cell.length_c   1.000
_cell.angle_alpha   90.00
_cell.angle_beta   90.00
_cell.angle_gamma   90.00
#
_symmetry.space_group_name_H-M   'P 1'
#
loop_
_entity.id
_entity.type
_entity.pdbx_description
1 polymer ?
#
loop_
_entity_poly.entity_id
_entity_poly.type
_entity_poly.pdbx_seq_one_letter_code
_entity_poly.pdbx_strand_id
1 'polypeptide(L)'
;MSRVSKTSTLRVIVPKILAQRTTTSLEPFGKVEAEERVLNTGRLTIEDVVRYIKEYAKLRDGISQTLRQLGIERKPGSATPEMSDLTSVYSEVETEAAEARGEYQKLLSNVEVCERQIQELEKQISTVEQLKATGFSFDEMMSRVTGFRRILGRLPSKKLDAAQKALNALLKERAIMTSGAKRNDSVDLLVATPTENASQVLQTLLIYDFIPTDIASLEGTDVGETLASWQKKKDNLAEEKQSFSRKLEALQKNLAGPLNSSANNIEETLLLLRGSLRLGEGTKAAHIIARLDKPLTHVVLNALQSDGVIESD
;
A
#
# COMPACT_ATOMS: atom_id res chain seq x y z
N MET A 1 -22.66 -11.53 -1.15
CA MET A 1 -21.94 -10.63 -2.07
C MET A 1 -22.84 -9.43 -2.36
N SER A 2 -22.66 -8.29 -1.68
CA SER A 2 -23.43 -7.09 -2.01
C SER A 2 -22.82 -6.44 -3.24
N ARG A 3 -23.56 -6.46 -4.36
CA ARG A 3 -23.27 -5.57 -5.47
C ARG A 3 -23.64 -4.17 -5.00
N VAL A 4 -22.67 -3.40 -4.53
CA VAL A 4 -22.83 -1.95 -4.38
C VAL A 4 -22.99 -1.43 -5.81
N SER A 5 -24.22 -1.10 -6.21
CA SER A 5 -24.45 -0.32 -7.43
C SER A 5 -23.65 0.97 -7.25
N LYS A 6 -22.65 1.22 -8.11
CA LYS A 6 -21.95 2.50 -8.15
C LYS A 6 -22.99 3.57 -8.47
N THR A 7 -23.50 4.25 -7.45
CA THR A 7 -24.31 5.45 -7.60
C THR A 7 -23.37 6.55 -8.06
N SER A 8 -23.51 6.99 -9.32
CA SER A 8 -22.74 8.11 -9.87
C SER A 8 -23.48 9.41 -9.63
N THR A 9 -22.77 10.47 -9.28
CA THR A 9 -23.37 11.80 -9.13
C THR A 9 -23.12 12.62 -10.39
N LEU A 10 -24.19 13.18 -10.93
CA LEU A 10 -24.18 14.08 -12.06
C LEU A 10 -24.57 15.47 -11.58
N ARG A 11 -23.79 16.48 -11.95
CA ARG A 11 -24.09 17.89 -11.68
C ARG A 11 -24.31 18.62 -12.99
N VAL A 12 -25.38 19.40 -13.06
CA VAL A 12 -25.81 20.07 -14.29
C VAL A 12 -26.17 21.52 -14.00
N ILE A 13 -25.72 22.44 -14.85
CA ILE A 13 -26.24 23.81 -14.89
C ILE A 13 -26.92 24.03 -16.24
N VAL A 14 -28.21 24.37 -16.20
CA VAL A 14 -29.03 24.71 -17.37
C VAL A 14 -29.74 26.05 -17.17
N PRO A 15 -30.12 26.77 -18.24
CA PRO A 15 -31.03 27.91 -18.13
C PRO A 15 -32.31 27.55 -17.37
N LYS A 16 -32.82 28.47 -16.54
CA LYS A 16 -34.03 28.23 -15.71
C LYS A 16 -35.22 27.71 -16.53
N ILE A 17 -35.38 28.20 -17.76
CA ILE A 17 -36.46 27.78 -18.66
C ILE A 17 -36.43 26.29 -19.04
N LEU A 18 -35.26 25.64 -18.93
CA LEU A 18 -35.08 24.22 -19.24
C LEU A 18 -35.09 23.33 -17.99
N ALA A 19 -35.06 23.92 -16.79
CA ALA A 19 -34.91 23.20 -15.53
C ALA A 19 -35.90 22.04 -15.37
N GLN A 20 -37.20 22.30 -15.57
CA GLN A 20 -38.25 21.30 -15.39
C GLN A 20 -38.16 20.16 -16.41
N ARG A 21 -37.78 20.46 -17.65
CA ARG A 21 -37.56 19.43 -18.68
C ARG A 21 -36.35 18.55 -18.30
N THR A 22 -35.29 19.18 -17.82
CA THR A 22 -34.05 18.51 -17.42
C THR A 22 -34.27 17.59 -16.21
N THR A 23 -34.97 18.05 -15.17
CA THR A 23 -35.29 17.22 -14.00
C THR A 23 -36.15 16.02 -14.39
N THR A 24 -37.23 16.24 -15.17
CA THR A 24 -38.11 15.17 -15.65
C THR A 24 -37.34 14.12 -16.48
N SER A 25 -36.30 14.54 -17.22
CA SER A 25 -35.47 13.64 -18.02
C SER A 25 -34.50 12.81 -17.17
N LEU A 26 -34.13 13.28 -15.98
CA LEU A 26 -33.17 12.66 -15.07
C LEU A 26 -33.83 11.77 -14.00
N GLU A 27 -35.07 12.08 -13.60
CA GLU A 27 -35.86 11.31 -12.62
C GLU A 27 -35.92 9.80 -12.88
N PRO A 28 -36.04 9.30 -14.14
CA PRO A 28 -36.03 7.86 -14.41
C PRO A 28 -34.72 7.14 -14.05
N PHE A 29 -33.63 7.90 -13.91
CA PHE A 29 -32.27 7.39 -13.69
C PHE A 29 -31.82 7.48 -12.24
N GLY A 30 -32.54 8.22 -11.39
CA GLY A 30 -32.24 8.31 -9.96
C GLY A 30 -32.84 9.52 -9.26
N LYS A 31 -32.35 9.83 -8.05
CA LYS A 31 -32.85 10.95 -7.24
C LYS A 31 -32.27 12.26 -7.74
N VAL A 32 -33.13 13.24 -8.01
CA VAL A 32 -32.76 14.56 -8.53
C VAL A 32 -33.11 15.65 -7.52
N GLU A 33 -32.17 16.56 -7.30
CA GLU A 33 -32.32 17.77 -6.48
C GLU A 33 -32.00 18.97 -7.39
N ALA A 34 -32.81 20.04 -7.34
CA ALA A 34 -32.66 21.21 -8.21
C ALA A 34 -32.80 22.50 -7.40
N GLU A 35 -31.86 23.42 -7.60
CA GLU A 35 -31.82 24.72 -6.94
C GLU A 35 -31.66 25.83 -7.98
N GLU A 36 -32.38 26.93 -7.81
CA GLU A 36 -32.20 28.10 -8.67
C GLU A 36 -30.97 28.90 -8.24
N ARG A 37 -30.14 29.29 -9.20
CA ARG A 37 -28.93 30.08 -8.95
C ARG A 37 -28.73 31.11 -10.04
N VAL A 38 -28.22 32.28 -9.66
CA VAL A 38 -27.74 33.28 -10.61
C VAL A 38 -26.25 33.01 -10.85
N LEU A 39 -25.88 32.84 -12.11
CA LEU A 39 -24.48 32.65 -12.49
C LEU A 39 -23.72 33.95 -12.26
N ASN A 40 -22.77 33.90 -11.33
CA ASN A 40 -21.97 35.05 -10.95
C ASN A 40 -20.55 34.59 -10.68
N THR A 41 -19.61 35.12 -11.46
CA THR A 41 -18.17 34.85 -11.35
C THR A 41 -17.44 35.89 -10.49
N GLY A 42 -18.14 36.86 -9.90
CA GLY A 42 -17.50 37.92 -9.13
C GLY A 42 -16.83 38.98 -10.01
N ARG A 43 -17.33 39.19 -11.24
CA ARG A 43 -16.78 40.11 -12.25
C ARG A 43 -15.42 39.72 -12.82
N LEU A 44 -15.14 38.42 -12.91
CA LEU A 44 -13.95 37.93 -13.61
C LEU A 44 -14.03 38.24 -15.11
N THR A 45 -12.88 38.50 -15.73
CA THR A 45 -12.81 38.58 -17.19
C THR A 45 -12.96 37.19 -17.81
N ILE A 46 -13.32 37.10 -19.09
CA ILE A 46 -13.39 35.81 -19.80
C ILE A 46 -12.03 35.10 -19.76
N GLU A 47 -10.94 35.84 -19.87
CA GLU A 47 -9.58 35.31 -19.79
C GLU A 47 -9.29 34.71 -18.40
N ASP A 48 -9.69 35.39 -17.33
CA ASP A 48 -9.59 34.87 -15.97
C ASP A 48 -10.44 33.61 -15.77
N VAL A 49 -11.68 33.60 -16.27
CA VAL A 49 -12.56 32.42 -16.21
C VAL A 49 -11.91 31.22 -16.89
N VAL A 50 -11.37 31.40 -18.10
CA VAL A 50 -10.68 30.33 -18.82
C VAL A 50 -9.41 29.88 -18.09
N ARG A 51 -8.66 30.79 -17.47
CA ARG A 51 -7.50 30.46 -16.63
C ARG A 51 -7.92 29.59 -15.45
N TYR A 52 -8.89 30.04 -14.65
CA TYR A 52 -9.34 29.30 -13.47
C TYR A 52 -9.99 27.96 -13.82
N ILE A 53 -10.67 27.82 -14.96
CA ILE A 53 -11.16 26.51 -15.42
C ILE A 53 -10.00 25.52 -15.60
N LYS A 54 -8.87 25.96 -16.18
CA LYS A 54 -7.69 25.10 -16.37
C LYS A 54 -7.04 24.75 -15.04
N GLU A 55 -6.88 25.73 -14.16
CA GLU A 55 -6.28 25.55 -12.83
C GLU A 55 -7.12 24.59 -11.98
N TYR A 56 -8.42 24.86 -11.83
CA TYR A 56 -9.30 23.99 -11.04
C TYR A 56 -9.48 22.60 -11.66
N ALA A 57 -9.37 22.44 -12.99
CA ALA A 57 -9.38 21.11 -13.60
C ALA A 57 -8.13 20.31 -13.21
N LYS A 58 -6.96 20.96 -13.19
CA LYS A 58 -5.72 20.35 -12.68
C LYS A 58 -5.85 20.02 -11.19
N LEU A 59 -6.44 20.91 -10.41
CA LEU A 59 -6.66 20.71 -8.97
C LEU A 59 -7.60 19.54 -8.69
N ARG A 60 -8.69 19.41 -9.46
CA ARG A 60 -9.64 18.29 -9.38
C ARG A 60 -8.93 16.96 -9.59
N ASP A 61 -8.11 16.87 -10.62
CA ASP A 61 -7.37 15.65 -10.94
C ASP A 61 -6.34 15.34 -9.83
N GLY A 62 -5.67 16.37 -9.31
CA GLY A 62 -4.74 16.27 -8.19
C GLY A 62 -5.39 15.80 -6.89
N ILE A 63 -6.56 16.34 -6.52
CA ILE A 63 -7.32 15.92 -5.34
C ILE A 63 -7.86 14.50 -5.52
N SER A 64 -8.36 14.15 -6.71
CA SER A 64 -8.82 12.79 -7.01
C SER A 64 -7.67 11.77 -6.93
N GLN A 65 -6.45 12.17 -7.31
CA GLN A 65 -5.26 11.36 -7.10
C GLN A 65 -4.93 11.21 -5.62
N THR A 66 -5.00 12.29 -4.82
CA THR A 66 -4.78 12.24 -3.35
C THR A 66 -5.74 11.27 -2.68
N LEU A 67 -7.05 11.41 -2.94
CA LEU A 67 -8.07 10.54 -2.36
C LEU A 67 -7.77 9.07 -2.64
N ARG A 68 -7.41 8.74 -3.90
CA ARG A 68 -7.02 7.38 -4.30
C ARG A 68 -5.76 6.89 -3.61
N GLN A 69 -4.72 7.72 -3.54
CA GLN A 69 -3.45 7.36 -2.89
C GLN A 69 -3.63 7.08 -1.40
N LEU A 70 -4.49 7.85 -0.74
CA LEU A 70 -4.79 7.68 0.68
C LEU A 70 -5.85 6.60 0.93
N GLY A 71 -6.43 5.98 -0.11
CA GLY A 71 -7.52 5.00 0.04
C GLY A 71 -8.81 5.60 0.58
N ILE A 72 -9.02 6.90 0.44
CA ILE A 72 -10.21 7.61 0.88
C ILE A 72 -11.28 7.51 -0.20
N GLU A 73 -12.48 7.05 0.19
CA GLU A 73 -13.63 6.98 -0.70
C GLU A 73 -14.15 8.38 -1.07
N ARG A 74 -14.40 8.60 -2.37
CA ARG A 74 -15.05 9.81 -2.87
C ARG A 74 -16.51 9.82 -2.44
N LYS A 75 -16.93 10.89 -1.77
CA LYS A 75 -18.30 11.15 -1.30
C LYS A 75 -18.85 12.42 -1.95
N PRO A 76 -19.56 12.28 -3.08
CA PRO A 76 -20.16 13.42 -3.76
C PRO A 76 -21.17 14.13 -2.85
N GLY A 77 -21.04 15.45 -2.77
CA GLY A 77 -21.93 16.33 -2.03
C GLY A 77 -22.11 17.66 -2.76
N SER A 78 -23.06 18.46 -2.29
CA SER A 78 -23.23 19.85 -2.72
C SER A 78 -22.22 20.74 -1.99
N ALA A 79 -21.74 21.77 -2.68
CA ALA A 79 -20.97 22.85 -2.08
C ALA A 79 -21.40 24.20 -2.66
N THR A 80 -21.24 25.26 -1.88
CA THR A 80 -21.50 26.64 -2.31
C THR A 80 -20.16 27.37 -2.42
N PRO A 81 -19.49 27.30 -3.58
CA PRO A 81 -18.18 27.92 -3.76
C PRO A 81 -18.26 29.44 -3.65
N GLU A 82 -17.24 30.03 -3.03
CA GLU A 82 -17.01 31.48 -3.00
C GLU A 82 -16.14 31.90 -4.18
N MET A 83 -16.66 32.78 -5.03
CA MET A 83 -15.99 33.20 -6.28
C MET A 83 -15.05 34.40 -6.09
N SER A 84 -15.03 35.01 -4.89
CA SER A 84 -14.26 36.23 -4.60
C SER A 84 -12.77 35.98 -4.38
N ASP A 85 -12.35 34.74 -4.07
CA ASP A 85 -10.96 34.46 -3.70
C ASP A 85 -10.44 33.12 -4.25
N LEU A 86 -10.71 32.86 -5.54
CA LEU A 86 -10.35 31.59 -6.19
C LEU A 86 -8.84 31.27 -6.15
N THR A 87 -7.99 32.29 -6.16
CA THR A 87 -6.53 32.09 -6.10
C THR A 87 -6.09 31.56 -4.75
N SER A 88 -6.58 32.14 -3.65
CA SER A 88 -6.20 31.68 -2.30
C SER A 88 -6.71 30.27 -2.07
N VAL A 89 -7.99 30.01 -2.37
CA VAL A 89 -8.63 28.70 -2.23
C VAL A 89 -7.90 27.64 -3.04
N TYR A 90 -7.51 27.95 -4.28
CA TYR A 90 -6.70 27.03 -5.09
C TYR A 90 -5.39 26.68 -4.38
N SER A 91 -4.65 27.68 -3.90
CA SER A 91 -3.34 27.49 -3.27
C SER A 91 -3.41 26.75 -1.93
N GLU A 92 -4.43 27.03 -1.13
CA GLU A 92 -4.68 26.35 0.15
C GLU A 92 -4.96 24.87 -0.08
N VAL A 93 -5.89 24.55 -0.99
CA VAL A 93 -6.25 23.16 -1.30
C VAL A 93 -5.07 22.38 -1.91
N GLU A 94 -4.26 23.00 -2.77
CA GLU A 94 -3.06 22.36 -3.33
C GLU A 94 -2.04 22.05 -2.22
N THR A 95 -1.84 22.99 -1.30
CA THR A 95 -0.92 22.86 -0.15
C THR A 95 -1.39 21.76 0.80
N GLU A 96 -2.65 21.81 1.25
CA GLU A 96 -3.23 20.80 2.14
C GLU A 96 -3.16 19.39 1.52
N ALA A 97 -3.43 19.27 0.22
CA ALA A 97 -3.32 17.99 -0.48
C ALA A 97 -1.88 17.49 -0.56
N ALA A 98 -0.91 18.39 -0.76
CA ALA A 98 0.51 18.02 -0.78
C ALA A 98 1.02 17.59 0.60
N GLU A 99 0.65 18.32 1.64
CA GLU A 99 0.97 17.98 3.04
C GLU A 99 0.37 16.63 3.44
N ALA A 100 -0.92 16.41 3.14
CA ALA A 100 -1.60 15.14 3.36
C ALA A 100 -0.88 13.95 2.70
N ARG A 101 -0.47 14.09 1.44
CA ARG A 101 0.32 13.04 0.74
C ARG A 101 1.66 12.82 1.42
N GLY A 102 2.35 13.89 1.79
CA GLY A 102 3.67 13.82 2.43
C GLY A 102 3.63 13.12 3.79
N GLU A 103 2.64 13.45 4.64
CA GLU A 103 2.44 12.79 5.92
C GLU A 103 2.08 11.30 5.76
N TYR A 104 1.16 11.00 4.84
CA TYR A 104 0.76 9.63 4.54
C TYR A 104 1.96 8.79 4.08
N GLN A 105 2.76 9.29 3.14
CA GLN A 105 3.95 8.59 2.62
C GLN A 105 5.00 8.36 3.71
N LYS A 106 5.23 9.33 4.59
CA LYS A 106 6.16 9.18 5.73
C LYS A 106 5.70 8.06 6.66
N LEU A 107 4.42 8.04 7.03
CA LEU A 107 3.88 6.99 7.90
C LEU A 107 3.92 5.61 7.24
N LEU A 108 3.53 5.52 5.96
CA LEU A 108 3.58 4.27 5.20
C LEU A 108 5.02 3.74 5.10
N SER A 109 5.99 4.60 4.80
CA SER A 109 7.40 4.23 4.76
C SER A 109 7.90 3.70 6.11
N ASN A 110 7.45 4.27 7.22
CA ASN A 110 7.83 3.76 8.55
C ASN A 110 7.24 2.37 8.82
N VAL A 111 6.00 2.12 8.40
CA VAL A 111 5.38 0.78 8.47
C VAL A 111 6.20 -0.23 7.66
N GLU A 112 6.55 0.09 6.41
CA GLU A 112 7.35 -0.79 5.55
C GLU A 112 8.75 -1.08 6.13
N VAL A 113 9.39 -0.08 6.73
CA VAL A 113 10.70 -0.27 7.39
C VAL A 113 10.58 -1.22 8.57
N CYS A 114 9.59 -1.04 9.44
CA CYS A 114 9.34 -1.97 10.55
C CYS A 114 9.05 -3.39 10.03
N GLU A 115 8.22 -3.53 8.98
CA GLU A 115 7.92 -4.83 8.37
C GLU A 115 9.17 -5.56 7.85
N ARG A 116 10.03 -4.87 7.11
CA ARG A 116 11.27 -5.45 6.59
C ARG A 116 12.20 -5.89 7.73
N GLN A 117 12.31 -5.08 8.78
CA GLN A 117 13.15 -5.42 9.94
C GLN A 117 12.58 -6.61 10.72
N ILE A 118 11.25 -6.70 10.88
CA ILE A 118 10.60 -7.85 11.50
C ILE A 118 10.85 -9.12 10.68
N GLN A 119 10.68 -9.08 9.36
CA GLN A 119 10.91 -10.24 8.48
C GLN A 119 12.37 -10.74 8.55
N GLU A 120 13.33 -9.83 8.60
CA GLU A 120 14.74 -10.19 8.76
C GLU A 120 15.01 -10.82 10.13
N LEU A 121 14.46 -10.26 11.21
CA LEU A 121 14.57 -10.86 12.54
C LEU A 121 13.90 -12.24 12.62
N GLU A 122 12.73 -12.42 11.99
CA GLU A 122 12.05 -13.72 11.92
C GLU A 122 12.89 -14.78 11.22
N LYS A 123 13.57 -14.41 10.12
CA LYS A 123 14.50 -15.28 9.42
C LYS A 123 15.69 -15.67 10.30
N GLN A 124 16.26 -14.71 11.03
CA GLN A 124 17.37 -14.94 11.95
C GLN A 124 16.96 -15.85 13.13
N ILE A 125 15.82 -15.57 13.76
CA ILE A 125 15.26 -16.38 14.85
C ILE A 125 14.97 -17.80 14.36
N SER A 126 14.30 -17.96 13.21
CA SER A 126 14.02 -19.27 12.62
C SER A 126 15.29 -20.07 12.33
N THR A 127 16.36 -19.41 11.87
CA THR A 127 17.67 -20.05 11.67
C THR A 127 18.21 -20.59 13.01
N VAL A 128 18.21 -19.77 14.06
CA VAL A 128 18.67 -20.19 15.39
C VAL A 128 17.81 -21.32 15.98
N GLU A 129 16.49 -21.26 15.84
CA GLU A 129 15.57 -22.30 16.27
C GLU A 129 15.80 -23.62 15.53
N GLN A 130 16.04 -23.56 14.22
CA GLN A 130 16.41 -24.73 13.43
C GLN A 130 17.70 -25.37 13.93
N LEU A 131 18.71 -24.57 14.26
CA LEU A 131 19.97 -25.03 14.83
C LEU A 131 19.78 -25.67 16.20
N LYS A 132 19.00 -25.04 17.10
CA LYS A 132 18.64 -25.65 18.40
C LYS A 132 17.98 -27.01 18.24
N ALA A 133 17.10 -27.13 17.24
CA ALA A 133 16.36 -28.36 17.00
C ALA A 133 17.22 -29.48 16.36
N THR A 134 18.46 -29.22 15.95
CA THR A 134 19.39 -30.25 15.45
C THR A 134 19.87 -31.21 16.54
N GLY A 135 19.71 -30.84 17.82
CA GLY A 135 20.16 -31.64 18.97
C GLY A 135 21.66 -31.51 19.28
N PHE A 136 22.43 -30.75 18.50
CA PHE A 136 23.80 -30.38 18.82
C PHE A 136 23.84 -29.14 19.71
N SER A 137 24.82 -29.09 20.61
CA SER A 137 25.12 -27.87 21.34
C SER A 137 25.76 -26.83 20.41
N PHE A 138 25.56 -25.54 20.70
CA PHE A 138 26.23 -24.47 19.94
C PHE A 138 27.75 -24.54 20.06
N ASP A 139 28.28 -24.96 21.21
CA ASP A 139 29.72 -25.16 21.39
C ASP A 139 30.28 -26.24 20.44
N GLU A 140 29.54 -27.33 20.21
CA GLU A 140 29.93 -28.37 19.25
C GLU A 140 29.90 -27.87 17.80
N MET A 141 28.87 -27.08 17.45
CA MET A 141 28.70 -26.53 16.11
C MET A 141 29.72 -25.42 15.80
N MET A 142 30.07 -24.61 16.79
CA MET A 142 30.84 -23.37 16.65
C MET A 142 32.28 -23.46 17.16
N SER A 143 32.72 -24.66 17.53
CA SER A 143 34.06 -24.92 18.08
C SER A 143 35.19 -24.39 17.18
N ARG A 144 35.98 -23.45 17.71
CA ARG A 144 37.11 -22.79 17.03
C ARG A 144 38.42 -23.57 17.15
N VAL A 145 38.42 -24.85 16.79
CA VAL A 145 39.68 -25.59 16.67
C VAL A 145 40.37 -25.14 15.38
N THR A 146 41.50 -24.46 15.51
CA THR A 146 42.33 -24.01 14.38
C THR A 146 42.70 -25.19 13.49
N GLY A 147 42.48 -25.05 12.18
CA GLY A 147 42.74 -26.09 11.20
C GLY A 147 41.58 -27.07 10.95
N PHE A 148 40.44 -26.92 11.63
CA PHE A 148 39.24 -27.72 11.39
C PHE A 148 38.04 -26.85 10.97
N ARG A 149 37.22 -27.39 10.08
CA ARG A 149 35.93 -26.82 9.65
C ARG A 149 34.80 -27.74 10.07
N ARG A 150 33.70 -27.12 10.52
CA ARG A 150 32.43 -27.80 10.82
C ARG A 150 31.48 -27.64 9.64
N ILE A 151 30.85 -28.74 9.25
CA ILE A 151 29.81 -28.77 8.21
C ILE A 151 28.55 -29.32 8.87
N LEU A 152 27.52 -28.49 8.96
CA LEU A 152 26.21 -28.87 9.47
C LEU A 152 25.22 -28.99 8.30
N GLY A 153 24.29 -29.92 8.39
CA GLY A 153 23.19 -30.01 7.44
C GLY A 153 22.33 -31.24 7.65
N ARG A 154 21.43 -31.49 6.71
CA ARG A 154 20.48 -32.60 6.76
C ARG A 154 20.77 -33.63 5.69
N LEU A 155 20.66 -34.90 6.04
CA LEU A 155 20.82 -36.03 5.12
C LEU A 155 19.59 -36.95 5.19
N PRO A 156 19.10 -37.49 4.05
CA PRO A 156 18.08 -38.54 4.09
C PRO A 156 18.54 -39.75 4.91
N SER A 157 17.72 -40.21 5.85
CA SER A 157 18.04 -41.31 6.78
C SER A 157 18.45 -42.58 6.05
N LYS A 158 17.84 -42.85 4.89
CA LYS A 158 18.12 -44.04 4.05
C LYS A 158 19.51 -44.00 3.40
N LYS A 159 20.12 -42.82 3.28
CA LYS A 159 21.43 -42.60 2.66
C LYS A 159 22.56 -42.44 3.70
N LEU A 160 22.23 -42.43 4.99
CA LEU A 160 23.18 -42.20 6.08
C LEU A 160 24.33 -43.22 6.08
N ASP A 161 24.01 -44.52 6.06
CA ASP A 161 25.03 -45.57 6.11
C ASP A 161 25.97 -45.53 4.90
N ALA A 162 25.43 -45.22 3.72
CA ALA A 162 26.21 -45.11 2.48
C ALA A 162 27.14 -43.89 2.51
N ALA A 163 26.62 -42.74 2.95
CA ALA A 163 27.41 -41.52 3.11
C ALA A 163 28.54 -41.70 4.14
N GLN A 164 28.26 -42.38 5.27
CA GLN A 164 29.26 -42.68 6.30
C GLN A 164 30.39 -43.56 5.76
N LYS A 165 30.05 -44.64 5.03
CA LYS A 165 31.04 -45.52 4.42
C LYS A 165 31.90 -44.79 3.39
N ALA A 166 31.29 -43.93 2.57
CA ALA A 166 32.00 -43.15 1.57
C ALA A 166 32.99 -42.15 2.21
N LEU A 167 32.54 -41.42 3.25
CA LEU A 167 33.41 -40.50 3.99
C LEU A 167 34.57 -41.23 4.68
N ASN A 168 34.30 -42.35 5.34
CA ASN A 168 35.33 -43.17 5.99
C ASN A 168 36.33 -43.75 4.98
N ALA A 169 35.88 -44.18 3.80
CA ALA A 169 36.79 -44.66 2.76
C ALA A 169 37.71 -43.56 2.23
N LEU A 170 37.19 -42.33 2.14
CA LEU A 170 37.89 -41.20 1.54
C LEU A 170 38.84 -40.50 2.52
N LEU A 171 38.47 -40.39 3.80
CA LEU A 171 39.24 -39.64 4.82
C LEU A 171 39.74 -40.50 5.98
N LYS A 172 39.43 -41.79 6.03
CA LYS A 172 39.72 -42.67 7.16
C LYS A 172 39.18 -42.04 8.46
N GLU A 173 40.05 -41.82 9.45
CA GLU A 173 39.72 -41.21 10.75
C GLU A 173 39.86 -39.67 10.76
N ARG A 174 40.16 -39.04 9.61
CA ARG A 174 40.41 -37.60 9.55
C ARG A 174 39.13 -36.76 9.55
N ALA A 175 37.95 -37.36 9.49
CA ALA A 175 36.67 -36.67 9.66
C ALA A 175 35.81 -37.39 10.69
N ILE A 176 35.19 -36.63 11.59
CA ILE A 176 34.26 -37.15 12.59
C ILE A 176 32.86 -36.71 12.18
N MET A 177 31.97 -37.67 11.99
CA MET A 177 30.56 -37.43 11.70
C MET A 177 29.71 -37.84 12.91
N THR A 178 28.90 -36.90 13.39
CA THR A 178 27.94 -37.13 14.46
C THR A 178 26.52 -36.95 13.92
N SER A 179 25.62 -37.83 14.33
CA SER A 179 24.18 -37.73 14.02
C SER A 179 23.43 -37.08 15.17
N GLY A 180 22.59 -36.11 14.84
CA GLY A 180 21.73 -35.39 15.76
C GLY A 180 20.27 -35.84 15.64
N ALA A 181 19.35 -34.87 15.73
CA ALA A 181 17.93 -35.11 15.65
C ALA A 181 17.51 -35.73 14.31
N LYS A 182 16.52 -36.63 14.37
CA LYS A 182 15.89 -37.26 13.21
C LYS A 182 14.50 -36.68 13.00
N ARG A 183 14.22 -36.15 11.80
CA ARG A 183 12.96 -35.48 11.46
C ARG A 183 12.56 -35.80 10.02
N ASN A 184 11.31 -36.24 9.79
CA ASN A 184 10.73 -36.46 8.46
C ASN A 184 11.66 -37.20 7.48
N ASP A 185 12.10 -38.42 7.82
CA ASP A 185 13.04 -39.22 7.02
C ASP A 185 14.41 -38.58 6.75
N SER A 186 14.78 -37.53 7.48
CA SER A 186 16.10 -36.90 7.46
C SER A 186 16.76 -36.93 8.84
N VAL A 187 18.09 -36.89 8.87
CA VAL A 187 18.93 -36.82 10.07
C VAL A 187 19.80 -35.58 9.96
N ASP A 188 19.85 -34.78 11.02
CA ASP A 188 20.80 -33.68 11.16
C ASP A 188 22.20 -34.26 11.38
N LEU A 189 23.19 -33.81 10.60
CA LEU A 189 24.57 -34.27 10.67
C LEU A 189 25.51 -33.10 10.93
N LEU A 190 26.42 -33.31 11.88
CA LEU A 190 27.56 -32.43 12.12
C LEU A 190 28.84 -33.18 11.77
N VAL A 191 29.60 -32.64 10.82
CA VAL A 191 30.90 -33.19 10.40
C VAL A 191 32.02 -32.25 10.78
N ALA A 192 33.00 -32.77 11.50
CA ALA A 192 34.26 -32.10 11.80
C ALA A 192 35.35 -32.65 10.89
N THR A 193 36.06 -31.79 10.16
CA THR A 193 37.11 -32.20 9.22
C THR A 193 38.21 -31.14 9.16
N PRO A 194 39.47 -31.50 8.88
CA PRO A 194 40.50 -30.53 8.55
C PRO A 194 40.06 -29.61 7.42
N THR A 195 40.44 -28.34 7.50
CA THR A 195 40.02 -27.28 6.58
C THR A 195 40.35 -27.62 5.13
N GLU A 196 41.52 -28.22 4.90
CA GLU A 196 41.97 -28.66 3.57
C GLU A 196 41.08 -29.74 2.94
N ASN A 197 40.37 -30.52 3.75
CA ASN A 197 39.50 -31.61 3.30
C ASN A 197 38.02 -31.21 3.24
N ALA A 198 37.66 -30.02 3.73
CA ALA A 198 36.27 -29.61 3.90
C ALA A 198 35.48 -29.57 2.59
N SER A 199 36.11 -29.11 1.51
CA SER A 199 35.49 -29.09 0.18
C SER A 199 35.17 -30.51 -0.31
N GLN A 200 36.08 -31.46 -0.06
CA GLN A 200 35.92 -32.85 -0.50
C GLN A 200 34.87 -33.60 0.34
N VAL A 201 34.78 -33.31 1.65
CA VAL A 201 33.70 -33.77 2.52
C VAL A 201 32.36 -33.27 2.02
N LEU A 202 32.23 -31.96 1.77
CA LEU A 202 30.98 -31.37 1.32
C LEU A 202 30.53 -31.96 -0.01
N GLN A 203 31.44 -32.08 -0.98
CA GLN A 203 31.14 -32.71 -2.28
C GLN A 203 30.66 -34.17 -2.10
N THR A 204 31.32 -34.94 -1.23
CA THR A 204 30.92 -36.32 -0.96
C THR A 204 29.51 -36.38 -0.37
N LEU A 205 29.21 -35.52 0.60
CA LEU A 205 27.88 -35.46 1.23
C LEU A 205 26.79 -35.02 0.23
N LEU A 206 27.09 -34.07 -0.66
CA LEU A 206 26.15 -33.58 -1.67
C LEU A 206 25.70 -34.69 -2.65
N ILE A 207 26.56 -35.68 -2.96
CA ILE A 207 26.20 -36.86 -3.78
C ILE A 207 25.08 -37.68 -3.11
N TYR A 208 24.97 -37.61 -1.79
CA TYR A 208 23.95 -38.32 -1.00
C TYR A 208 22.76 -37.43 -0.63
N ASP A 209 22.52 -36.35 -1.37
CA ASP A 209 21.45 -35.35 -1.17
C ASP A 209 21.55 -34.60 0.18
N PHE A 210 22.76 -34.35 0.64
CA PHE A 210 22.96 -33.50 1.81
C PHE A 210 22.54 -32.06 1.54
N ILE A 211 21.77 -31.48 2.46
CA ILE A 211 21.37 -30.06 2.40
C ILE A 211 22.16 -29.33 3.49
N PRO A 212 23.19 -28.53 3.13
CA PRO A 212 23.98 -27.80 4.12
C PRO A 212 23.14 -26.73 4.82
N THR A 213 23.39 -26.54 6.10
CA THR A 213 22.85 -25.46 6.94
C THR A 213 23.97 -24.47 7.21
N ASP A 214 23.73 -23.18 6.96
CA ASP A 214 24.71 -22.14 7.25
C ASP A 214 24.75 -21.87 8.77
N ILE A 215 25.96 -21.90 9.32
CA ILE A 215 26.24 -21.68 10.75
C ILE A 215 27.13 -20.46 10.99
N ALA A 216 27.65 -19.81 9.93
CA ALA A 216 28.69 -18.78 10.04
C ALA A 216 28.21 -17.49 10.73
N SER A 217 26.91 -17.21 10.72
CA SER A 217 26.34 -15.97 11.25
C SER A 217 26.27 -15.87 12.78
N LEU A 218 26.61 -16.94 13.52
CA LEU A 218 26.44 -17.04 14.97
C LEU A 218 27.76 -17.22 15.74
N GLU A 219 28.90 -17.05 15.09
CA GLU A 219 30.21 -17.29 15.71
C GLU A 219 30.51 -16.32 16.86
N GLY A 220 30.70 -16.85 18.07
CA GLY A 220 31.17 -16.10 19.23
C GLY A 220 30.09 -15.28 19.97
N THR A 221 28.81 -15.57 19.74
CA THR A 221 27.69 -14.91 20.42
C THR A 221 27.01 -15.86 21.41
N ASP A 222 26.59 -15.36 22.58
CA ASP A 222 25.66 -16.10 23.43
C ASP A 222 24.31 -16.18 22.71
N VAL A 223 24.00 -17.38 22.20
CA VAL A 223 22.82 -17.61 21.37
C VAL A 223 21.51 -17.48 22.17
N GLY A 224 21.56 -17.73 23.48
CA GLY A 224 20.41 -17.54 24.38
C GLY A 224 20.10 -16.06 24.56
N GLU A 225 21.10 -15.26 24.93
CA GLU A 225 20.96 -13.82 25.12
C GLU A 225 20.64 -13.11 23.79
N THR A 226 21.25 -13.55 22.69
CA THR A 226 21.03 -12.99 21.34
C THR A 226 19.61 -13.26 20.86
N LEU A 227 19.08 -14.47 21.06
CA LEU A 227 17.70 -14.79 20.69
C LEU A 227 16.70 -14.00 21.53
N ALA A 228 16.92 -13.87 22.84
CA ALA A 228 16.07 -13.05 23.70
C ALA A 228 16.08 -11.57 23.29
N SER A 229 17.26 -11.06 22.92
CA SER A 229 17.47 -9.72 22.37
C SER A 229 16.71 -9.50 21.06
N TRP A 230 16.84 -10.42 20.10
CA TRP A 230 16.13 -10.35 18.81
C TRP A 230 14.63 -10.48 18.96
N GLN A 231 14.17 -11.35 19.86
CA GLN A 231 12.74 -11.49 20.17
C GLN A 231 12.18 -10.19 20.75
N LYS A 232 12.85 -9.62 21.75
CA LYS A 232 12.47 -8.33 22.34
C LYS A 232 12.45 -7.21 21.29
N LYS A 233 13.45 -7.17 20.40
CA LYS A 233 13.52 -6.18 19.32
C LYS A 233 12.37 -6.36 18.31
N LYS A 234 12.05 -7.61 17.96
CA LYS A 234 10.90 -7.94 17.10
C LYS A 234 9.59 -7.47 17.73
N ASP A 235 9.39 -7.73 19.02
CA ASP A 235 8.18 -7.34 19.74
C ASP A 235 8.05 -5.80 19.78
N ASN A 236 9.12 -5.09 20.10
CA ASN A 236 9.15 -3.62 20.05
C ASN A 236 8.82 -3.07 18.66
N LEU A 237 9.41 -3.64 17.60
CA LEU A 237 9.12 -3.23 16.22
C LEU A 237 7.67 -3.51 15.81
N ALA A 238 7.08 -4.59 16.34
CA ALA A 238 5.67 -4.91 16.10
C ALA A 238 4.75 -3.87 16.77
N GLU A 239 5.07 -3.43 17.99
CA GLU A 239 4.36 -2.34 18.67
C GLU A 239 4.50 -1.01 17.92
N GLU A 240 5.71 -0.66 17.46
CA GLU A 240 5.95 0.53 16.65
C GLU A 240 5.17 0.50 15.34
N LYS A 241 5.22 -0.63 14.61
CA LYS A 241 4.43 -0.84 13.40
C LYS A 241 2.95 -0.64 13.65
N GLN A 242 2.43 -1.19 14.76
CA GLN A 242 1.02 -1.03 15.12
C GLN A 242 0.70 0.44 15.43
N SER A 243 1.59 1.15 16.13
CA SER A 243 1.45 2.58 16.41
C SER A 243 1.40 3.41 15.12
N PHE A 244 2.29 3.16 14.15
CA PHE A 244 2.27 3.83 12.85
C PHE A 244 1.01 3.49 12.04
N SER A 245 0.57 2.24 12.07
CA SER A 245 -0.66 1.81 11.38
C SER A 245 -1.89 2.53 11.92
N ARG A 246 -2.02 2.65 13.26
CA ARG A 246 -3.10 3.43 13.90
C ARG A 246 -3.04 4.91 13.53
N LYS A 247 -1.84 5.50 13.45
CA LYS A 247 -1.67 6.90 13.00
C LYS A 247 -2.11 7.08 11.55
N LEU A 248 -1.81 6.11 10.69
CA LEU A 248 -2.19 6.12 9.28
C LEU A 248 -3.73 6.04 9.11
N GLU A 249 -4.38 5.14 9.85
CA GLU A 249 -5.85 5.05 9.90
C GLU A 249 -6.50 6.34 10.44
N ALA A 250 -5.94 6.91 11.51
CA ALA A 250 -6.41 8.17 12.07
C ALA A 250 -6.25 9.33 11.07
N LEU A 251 -5.11 9.40 10.39
CA LEU A 251 -4.85 10.39 9.34
C LEU A 251 -5.87 10.27 8.21
N GLN A 252 -6.12 9.05 7.69
CA GLN A 252 -7.13 8.81 6.66
C GLN A 252 -8.52 9.29 7.11
N LYS A 253 -8.92 8.94 8.33
CA LYS A 253 -10.23 9.34 8.88
C LYS A 253 -10.36 10.85 9.04
N ASN A 254 -9.30 11.52 9.49
CA ASN A 254 -9.29 12.97 9.70
C ASN A 254 -9.29 13.74 8.37
N LEU A 255 -8.59 13.23 7.36
CA LEU A 255 -8.51 13.86 6.03
C LEU A 255 -9.71 13.56 5.14
N ALA A 256 -10.47 12.49 5.43
CA ALA A 256 -11.59 12.07 4.58
C ALA A 256 -12.68 13.14 4.41
N GLY A 257 -13.00 13.88 5.47
CA GLY A 257 -13.96 14.98 5.43
C GLY A 257 -13.44 16.16 4.61
N PRO A 258 -12.35 16.81 5.05
CA PRO A 258 -11.76 17.97 4.37
C PRO A 258 -11.48 17.73 2.88
N LEU A 259 -10.82 16.62 2.51
CA LEU A 259 -10.51 16.35 1.11
C LEU A 259 -11.75 16.13 0.24
N ASN A 260 -12.81 15.51 0.78
CA ASN A 260 -14.07 15.39 0.04
C ASN A 260 -14.80 16.72 -0.09
N SER A 261 -14.78 17.56 0.96
CA SER A 261 -15.30 18.93 0.89
C SER A 261 -14.58 19.75 -0.17
N SER A 262 -13.25 19.70 -0.20
CA SER A 262 -12.43 20.37 -1.22
C SER A 262 -12.74 19.82 -2.62
N ALA A 263 -12.87 18.50 -2.79
CA ALA A 263 -13.27 17.90 -4.07
C ALA A 263 -14.64 18.40 -4.56
N ASN A 264 -15.65 18.41 -3.69
CA ASN A 264 -16.97 18.95 -4.00
C ASN A 264 -16.89 20.44 -4.37
N ASN A 265 -16.13 21.23 -3.61
CA ASN A 265 -15.96 22.67 -3.87
C ASN A 265 -15.30 22.94 -5.23
N ILE A 266 -14.31 22.13 -5.62
CA ILE A 266 -13.64 22.22 -6.91
C ILE A 266 -14.61 21.90 -8.05
N GLU A 267 -15.38 20.81 -7.95
CA GLU A 267 -16.37 20.42 -8.96
C GLU A 267 -17.45 21.50 -9.14
N GLU A 268 -17.96 22.04 -8.04
CA GLU A 268 -18.95 23.12 -8.06
C GLU A 268 -18.38 24.42 -8.66
N THR A 269 -17.14 24.77 -8.30
CA THR A 269 -16.44 25.92 -8.90
C THR A 269 -16.28 25.76 -10.39
N LEU A 270 -15.83 24.58 -10.85
CA LEU A 270 -15.68 24.28 -12.28
C LEU A 270 -17.01 24.37 -13.02
N LEU A 271 -18.07 23.81 -12.44
CA LEU A 271 -19.41 23.83 -13.00
C LEU A 271 -19.92 25.26 -13.16
N LEU A 272 -19.74 26.12 -12.15
CA LEU A 272 -20.11 27.53 -12.21
C LEU A 272 -19.30 28.31 -13.24
N LEU A 273 -17.97 28.17 -13.26
CA LEU A 273 -17.11 28.88 -14.21
C LEU A 273 -17.46 28.52 -15.66
N ARG A 274 -17.63 27.21 -15.94
CA ARG A 274 -18.06 26.73 -17.25
C ARG A 274 -19.48 27.17 -17.57
N GLY A 275 -20.38 27.15 -16.58
CA GLY A 275 -21.75 27.63 -16.69
C GLY A 275 -21.80 29.10 -17.12
N SER A 276 -21.07 29.97 -16.43
CA SER A 276 -20.97 31.39 -16.78
C SER A 276 -20.33 31.62 -18.14
N LEU A 277 -19.29 30.85 -18.51
CA LEU A 277 -18.67 30.94 -19.83
C LEU A 277 -19.63 30.55 -20.95
N ARG A 278 -20.45 29.51 -20.74
CA ARG A 278 -21.36 28.97 -21.76
C ARG A 278 -22.69 29.72 -21.86
N LEU A 279 -23.29 30.02 -20.72
CA LEU A 279 -24.64 30.59 -20.63
C LEU A 279 -24.63 32.11 -20.44
N GLY A 280 -23.49 32.69 -20.06
CA GLY A 280 -23.33 34.11 -19.80
C GLY A 280 -23.49 34.46 -18.32
N GLU A 281 -22.70 35.45 -17.89
CA GLU A 281 -22.76 36.06 -16.55
C GLU A 281 -24.13 36.70 -16.29
N GLY A 282 -24.66 36.56 -15.08
CA GLY A 282 -25.96 37.09 -14.65
C GLY A 282 -27.17 36.24 -15.06
N THR A 283 -26.96 35.16 -15.80
CA THR A 283 -28.04 34.25 -16.23
C THR A 283 -28.68 33.55 -15.03
N LYS A 284 -30.02 33.53 -15.00
CA LYS A 284 -30.80 32.70 -14.08
C LYS A 284 -30.76 31.26 -14.57
N ALA A 285 -30.08 30.41 -13.82
CA ALA A 285 -29.89 29.00 -14.12
C ALA A 285 -30.51 28.12 -13.02
N ALA A 286 -30.72 26.85 -13.34
CA ALA A 286 -30.96 25.81 -12.36
C ALA A 286 -29.71 24.96 -12.24
N HIS A 287 -29.23 24.81 -11.00
CA HIS A 287 -28.22 23.84 -10.62
C HIS A 287 -28.92 22.56 -10.19
N ILE A 288 -28.64 21.46 -10.89
CA ILE A 288 -29.31 20.17 -10.73
C ILE A 288 -28.27 19.12 -10.33
N ILE A 289 -28.48 18.46 -9.19
CA ILE A 289 -27.67 17.35 -8.71
C ILE A 289 -28.52 16.07 -8.83
N ALA A 290 -28.08 15.13 -9.66
CA ALA A 290 -28.72 13.84 -9.85
C ALA A 290 -27.82 12.71 -9.33
N ARG A 291 -28.32 11.97 -8.33
CA ARG A 291 -27.72 10.72 -7.85
C ARG A 291 -28.30 9.58 -8.66
N LEU A 292 -27.51 9.07 -9.60
CA LEU A 292 -27.95 8.11 -10.60
C LEU A 292 -27.78 6.67 -10.08
N ASP A 293 -28.86 5.91 -10.11
CA ASP A 293 -28.88 4.47 -9.82
C ASP A 293 -28.67 3.64 -11.10
N LYS A 294 -28.79 4.28 -12.26
CA LYS A 294 -28.67 3.69 -13.60
C LYS A 294 -27.84 4.59 -14.52
N PRO A 295 -27.08 4.03 -15.47
CA PRO A 295 -26.36 4.83 -16.45
C PRO A 295 -27.32 5.62 -17.34
N LEU A 296 -26.94 6.85 -17.70
CA LEU A 296 -27.69 7.67 -18.66
C LEU A 296 -27.63 7.05 -20.06
N THR A 297 -28.70 7.27 -20.83
CA THR A 297 -28.67 6.96 -22.27
C THR A 297 -27.90 8.06 -23.02
N HIS A 298 -27.32 7.70 -24.17
CA HIS A 298 -26.65 8.67 -25.05
C HIS A 298 -27.58 9.81 -25.49
N VAL A 299 -28.88 9.56 -25.65
CA VAL A 299 -29.87 10.58 -26.03
C VAL A 299 -30.00 11.63 -24.93
N VAL A 300 -30.14 11.19 -23.67
CA VAL A 300 -30.24 12.11 -22.52
C VAL A 300 -28.94 12.87 -22.33
N LEU A 301 -27.79 12.18 -22.44
CA LEU A 301 -26.48 12.80 -22.26
C LEU A 301 -26.21 13.88 -23.32
N ASN A 302 -26.54 13.61 -24.60
CA ASN A 302 -26.38 14.60 -25.68
C ASN A 302 -27.31 15.80 -25.50
N ALA A 303 -28.55 15.59 -25.04
CA ALA A 303 -29.48 16.68 -24.75
C ALA A 303 -28.99 17.56 -23.58
N LEU A 304 -28.44 16.96 -22.53
CA LEU A 304 -27.81 17.71 -21.43
C LEU A 304 -26.59 18.51 -21.92
N GLN A 305 -25.80 17.91 -22.82
CA GLN A 305 -24.61 18.55 -23.39
C GLN A 305 -24.98 19.70 -24.33
N SER A 306 -26.16 19.70 -24.96
CA SER A 306 -26.64 20.84 -25.76
C SER A 306 -27.22 21.95 -24.89
N ASP A 307 -27.95 21.57 -23.84
CA ASP A 307 -28.80 22.47 -23.08
C ASP A 307 -28.06 23.20 -21.93
N GLY A 308 -26.87 22.72 -21.53
CA GLY A 308 -26.13 23.30 -20.42
C GLY A 308 -24.70 22.80 -20.23
N VAL A 309 -24.21 22.88 -19.00
CA VAL A 309 -22.89 22.37 -18.59
C VAL A 309 -23.09 21.19 -17.66
N ILE A 310 -22.25 20.18 -17.81
CA ILE A 310 -22.31 18.94 -17.03
C ILE A 310 -20.93 18.65 -16.42
N GLU A 311 -20.93 18.20 -15.18
CA GLU A 311 -19.80 17.57 -14.48
C GLU A 311 -20.29 16.23 -13.92
N SER A 312 -19.44 15.20 -13.99
CA SER A 312 -19.75 13.85 -13.49
C SER A 312 -18.57 13.28 -12.74
N ASP A 313 -18.87 12.57 -11.65
CA ASP A 313 -17.90 11.84 -10.82
C ASP A 313 -17.69 10.38 -11.29
#